data_AF-A0A834ZS68-F1
#
_entry.id   AF-A0A834ZS68-F1
#
_cell.length_a   1.000
_cell.length_b   1.000
_cell.length_c   1.000
_cell.angle_alpha   90.00
_cell.angle_beta   90.00
_cell.angle_gamma   90.00
#
_symmetry.space_group_name_H-M   'P 1'
#
loop_
_entity.id
_entity.type
_entity.pdbx_description
1 polymer ?
#
loop_
_entity_poly.entity_id
_entity_poly.type
_entity_poly.pdbx_seq_one_letter_code
_entity_poly.pdbx_strand_id
1 'polypeptide(L)'
;MGSSRDIAIGPVAVVSLLLGTLLQSKIDPADKDTHKRLAFTATFFAGITQFTLGFLRLGFLIDFLSHAAIVGFMDGAAITIALQ
;
A
#
# COMPACT_ATOMS: atom_id res chain seq x y z
N MET A 1 -0.02 13.23 10.79
CA MET A 1 -1.21 13.88 11.38
C MET A 1 -1.71 14.89 10.35
N GLY A 2 -2.90 14.69 9.81
CA GLY A 2 -3.39 15.34 8.59
C GLY A 2 -3.60 16.84 8.76
N SER A 3 -3.05 17.62 7.83
CA SER A 3 -3.30 19.07 7.72
C SER A 3 -4.57 19.39 6.92
N SER A 4 -5.14 18.40 6.23
CA SER A 4 -6.30 18.57 5.36
C SER A 4 -7.53 17.92 5.98
N ARG A 5 -8.54 18.73 6.26
CA ARG A 5 -9.78 18.31 6.91
C ARG A 5 -10.70 17.51 5.98
N ASP A 6 -10.47 17.58 4.68
CA ASP A 6 -11.28 16.91 3.65
C ASP A 6 -10.69 15.57 3.16
N ILE A 7 -9.49 15.19 3.61
CA ILE A 7 -8.86 13.93 3.20
C ILE A 7 -9.27 12.83 4.17
N ALA A 8 -10.26 12.04 3.75
CA ALA A 8 -10.61 10.79 4.42
C ALA A 8 -9.52 9.74 4.16
N ILE A 9 -8.87 9.27 5.23
CA ILE A 9 -7.87 8.21 5.16
C ILE A 9 -8.60 6.87 5.33
N GLY A 10 -8.54 6.02 4.32
CA GLY A 10 -9.14 4.70 4.31
C GLY A 10 -8.28 3.67 3.57
N PRO A 11 -8.67 2.39 3.57
CA PRO A 11 -7.96 1.36 2.83
C PRO A 11 -8.01 1.63 1.33
N VAL A 12 -6.84 1.77 0.71
CA VAL A 12 -6.69 1.98 -0.73
C VAL A 12 -6.77 0.64 -1.44
N ALA A 13 -7.66 0.50 -2.43
CA ALA A 13 -7.94 -0.76 -3.12
C ALA A 13 -6.68 -1.46 -3.65
N VAL A 14 -5.77 -0.69 -4.25
CA VAL A 14 -4.50 -1.19 -4.80
C VAL A 14 -3.62 -1.82 -3.72
N VAL A 15 -3.54 -1.19 -2.54
CA VAL A 15 -2.71 -1.66 -1.42
C VAL A 15 -3.31 -2.93 -0.82
N SER A 16 -4.64 -2.98 -0.68
CA SER A 16 -5.35 -4.17 -0.20
C SER A 16 -5.14 -5.37 -1.12
N LEU A 17 -5.18 -5.16 -2.43
CA LEU A 17 -4.99 -6.21 -3.44
C LEU A 17 -3.53 -6.70 -3.46
N LEU A 18 -2.55 -5.78 -3.42
CA LEU A 18 -1.14 -6.15 -3.32
C LEU A 18 -0.85 -6.97 -2.05
N LEU A 19 -1.41 -6.55 -0.91
CA LEU A 19 -1.26 -7.31 0.33
C LEU A 19 -1.91 -8.69 0.21
N GLY A 20 -3.11 -8.78 -0.35
CA GLY A 20 -3.81 -10.05 -0.58
C GLY A 20 -3.01 -11.03 -1.43
N THR A 21 -2.47 -10.57 -2.57
CA THR A 21 -1.70 -11.42 -3.49
C THR A 21 -0.36 -11.88 -2.89
N LEU A 22 0.35 -11.01 -2.18
CA LEU A 22 1.60 -11.37 -1.51
C LEU A 22 1.39 -12.39 -0.38
N LEU A 23 0.29 -12.27 0.38
CA LEU A 23 -0.01 -13.23 1.43
C LEU A 23 -0.51 -14.57 0.88
N GLN A 24 -1.36 -14.56 -0.15
CA GLN A 24 -1.81 -15.77 -0.83
C GLN A 24 -0.65 -16.54 -1.49
N SER A 25 0.38 -15.83 -1.97
CA SER A 25 1.57 -16.46 -2.56
C SER A 25 2.49 -17.12 -1.52
N LYS A 26 2.40 -16.79 -0.23
CA LYS A 26 3.32 -17.28 0.81
C LYS A 26 2.70 -18.28 1.77
N ILE A 27 1.38 -18.24 1.96
CA ILE A 27 0.68 -19.06 2.97
C ILE A 27 -0.64 -19.57 2.37
N ASP A 28 -0.91 -20.86 2.56
CA ASP A 28 -2.20 -21.46 2.23
C ASP A 28 -3.34 -20.81 3.05
N PRO A 29 -4.49 -20.45 2.44
CA PRO A 29 -5.58 -19.73 3.09
C PRO A 29 -6.28 -20.48 4.25
N ALA A 30 -5.84 -21.72 4.56
CA ALA A 30 -6.34 -22.51 5.67
C ALA A 30 -5.85 -21.98 7.05
N ASP A 31 -4.66 -21.37 7.12
CA ASP A 31 -4.07 -20.89 8.39
C ASP A 31 -4.37 -19.40 8.64
N LYS A 32 -5.56 -19.13 9.19
CA LYS A 32 -6.06 -17.78 9.47
C LYS A 32 -5.22 -17.00 10.47
N ASP A 33 -4.65 -17.67 11.47
CA ASP A 33 -3.81 -17.04 12.50
C ASP A 33 -2.46 -16.60 11.94
N THR A 34 -1.82 -17.44 11.13
CA THR A 34 -0.54 -17.13 10.48
C THR A 34 -0.71 -16.02 9.45
N HIS A 35 -1.81 -16.02 8.69
CA HIS A 35 -2.13 -14.96 7.73
C HIS A 35 -2.22 -13.57 8.40
N LYS A 36 -2.95 -13.46 9.52
CA LYS A 36 -3.07 -12.20 10.28
C LYS A 36 -1.72 -11.74 10.83
N ARG A 37 -0.94 -12.65 11.40
CA ARG A 37 0.39 -12.35 11.93
C ARG A 37 1.32 -11.79 10.84
N LEU A 38 1.30 -12.41 9.65
CA LEU A 38 2.12 -11.98 8.53
C LEU A 38 1.69 -10.60 8.00
N ALA A 39 0.38 -10.36 7.87
CA ALA A 39 -0.17 -9.06 7.49
C ALA A 39 0.25 -7.96 8.47
N PHE A 40 0.17 -8.24 9.78
CA PHE A 40 0.59 -7.30 10.82
C PHE A 40 2.09 -7.00 10.76
N THR A 41 2.94 -8.02 10.60
CA THR A 41 4.38 -7.78 10.46
C THR A 41 4.73 -7.00 9.20
N ALA A 42 4.11 -7.33 8.06
CA ALA A 42 4.35 -6.63 6.79
C ALA A 42 3.91 -5.16 6.87
N THR A 43 2.71 -4.89 7.40
CA THR A 43 2.21 -3.52 7.58
C THR A 43 3.02 -2.73 8.61
N PHE A 44 3.54 -3.38 9.64
CA PHE A 44 4.44 -2.76 10.61
C PHE A 44 5.77 -2.31 9.97
N PHE A 45 6.42 -3.18 9.19
CA PHE A 45 7.63 -2.81 8.45
C PHE A 45 7.38 -1.73 7.39
N ALA A 46 6.24 -1.79 6.69
CA ALA A 46 5.83 -0.73 5.77
C ALA A 46 5.65 0.61 6.51
N GLY A 47 5.03 0.59 7.69
CA GLY A 47 4.87 1.76 8.55
C GLY A 47 6.20 2.34 9.05
N ILE A 48 7.15 1.50 9.47
CA ILE A 48 8.51 1.96 9.85
C ILE A 48 9.21 2.61 8.66
N THR A 49 9.11 1.99 7.48
CA THR A 49 9.72 2.55 6.25
C THR A 49 9.10 3.91 5.93
N GLN A 50 7.77 4.03 6.00
CA GLN A 50 7.06 5.29 5.77
C GLN A 50 7.40 6.35 6.82
N PHE A 51 7.52 5.97 8.09
CA PHE A 51 7.96 6.86 9.17
C PHE A 51 9.40 7.33 8.96
N THR A 52 10.29 6.43 8.54
CA THR A 52 11.70 6.74 8.27
C THR A 52 11.84 7.70 7.08
N LEU A 53 11.11 7.45 5.98
CA LEU A 53 11.05 8.34 4.81
C LEU A 53 10.50 9.72 5.18
N GLY A 54 9.46 9.77 6.01
CA GLY A 54 8.89 11.02 6.53
C GLY A 54 9.84 11.76 7.46
N PHE A 55 10.55 11.04 8.34
CA PHE A 55 11.54 11.59 9.25
C PHE A 55 12.75 12.17 8.51
N LEU A 56 13.23 11.49 7.46
CA LEU A 56 14.27 12.00 6.55
C LEU A 56 13.76 13.15 5.64
N ARG A 57 12.49 13.55 5.73
CA ARG A 57 11.85 14.56 4.86
C ARG A 57 12.06 14.28 3.36
N LEU A 58 12.06 13.01 2.96
CA LEU A 58 12.18 12.60 1.55
C LEU A 58 10.88 12.83 0.74
N GLY A 59 9.98 13.69 1.22
CA GLY A 59 8.78 14.09 0.49
C GLY A 59 9.09 14.69 -0.88
N PHE A 60 10.27 15.31 -1.04
CA PHE A 60 10.78 15.80 -2.33
C PHE A 60 10.84 14.71 -3.40
N LEU A 61 11.06 13.44 -3.04
CA LEU A 61 11.14 12.35 -4.03
C LEU A 61 9.80 12.09 -4.72
N ILE A 62 8.69 12.40 -4.05
CA ILE A 62 7.34 12.27 -4.62
C ILE A 62 7.13 13.33 -5.71
N ASP A 63 7.75 14.51 -5.58
CA ASP A 63 7.69 15.58 -6.59
C ASP A 63 8.46 15.22 -7.88
N PHE A 64 9.39 14.25 -7.84
CA PHE A 64 10.05 13.74 -9.06
C PHE A 64 9.19 12.73 -9.83
N LEU A 65 8.13 12.22 -9.21
CA LEU A 65 7.30 11.23 -9.84
C LEU A 65 6.43 11.93 -10.89
N SER A 66 6.69 11.63 -12.17
CA SER A 66 5.96 12.22 -13.27
C SER A 66 4.46 11.97 -13.13
N HIS A 67 3.66 12.99 -13.42
CA HIS A 67 2.20 12.89 -13.41
C HIS A 67 1.69 11.73 -14.27
N ALA A 68 2.32 11.50 -15.43
CA ALA A 68 2.00 10.39 -16.32
C ALA A 68 2.25 9.01 -15.67
N ALA A 69 3.29 8.88 -14.84
CA ALA A 69 3.60 7.63 -14.16
C ALA A 69 2.58 7.33 -13.06
N ILE A 70 2.12 8.35 -12.32
CA ILE A 70 1.08 8.20 -11.29
C ILE A 70 -0.24 7.78 -11.91
N VAL A 71 -0.67 8.46 -12.99
CA VAL A 71 -1.91 8.14 -13.70
C VAL A 71 -1.84 6.75 -14.31
N GLY A 72 -0.74 6.39 -15.00
CA GLY A 72 -0.57 5.07 -15.59
C GLY A 72 -0.55 3.93 -14.56
N PHE A 73 0.05 4.15 -13.38
CA PHE A 73 -0.01 3.18 -12.28
C PHE A 73 -1.44 3.01 -11.76
N MET A 74 -2.18 4.11 -11.59
CA MET A 74 -3.56 4.08 -11.11
C MET A 74 -4.49 3.37 -12.11
N ASP A 75 -4.34 3.62 -13.41
CA ASP A 75 -5.10 2.96 -14.47
C ASP A 75 -4.78 1.46 -14.55
N GLY A 76 -3.50 1.09 -14.47
CA GLY A 76 -3.10 -0.33 -14.42
C GLY A 76 -3.66 -1.05 -13.20
N ALA A 77 -3.66 -0.40 -12.04
CA ALA A 77 -4.26 -0.95 -10.84
C ALA A 77 -5.79 -1.07 -10.97
N ALA A 78 -6.46 -0.09 -11.59
CA ALA A 78 -7.90 -0.14 -11.84
C ALA A 78 -8.29 -1.32 -12.76
N ILE A 79 -7.52 -1.55 -13.83
CA ILE A 79 -7.73 -2.72 -14.72
C ILE A 79 -7.51 -4.03 -13.96
N THR A 80 -6.47 -4.11 -13.13
CA THR A 80 -6.20 -5.30 -12.30
C THR A 80 -7.36 -5.61 -11.36
N ILE A 81 -7.91 -4.59 -10.70
CA ILE A 81 -9.07 -4.73 -9.82
C ILE A 81 -10.33 -5.13 -10.61
N ALA A 82 -10.51 -4.62 -11.83
CA ALA A 82 -11.66 -4.95 -12.66
C ALA A 82 -11.62 -6.39 -13.22
N LEU A 83 -10.43 -6.94 -13.43
CA LEU A 83 -10.23 -8.27 -14.00
C LEU A 83 -10.23 -9.39 -12.94
N GLN A 84 -9.85 -9.06 -11.71
CA GLN A 84 -9.69 -10.00 -10.60
C GLN A 84 -11.00 -10.25 -9.84
#